data_AF-A0A2D4EYP7-F1
#
_entry.id   AF-A0A2D4EYP7-F1
#
_cell.length_a   1.000
_cell.length_b   1.000
_cell.length_c   1.000
_cell.angle_alpha   90.00
_cell.angle_beta   90.00
_cell.angle_gamma   90.00
#
_symmetry.space_group_name_H-M   'P 1'
#
loop_
_entity.id
_entity.type
_entity.pdbx_description
1 polymer ?
#
loop_
_entity_poly.entity_id
_entity_poly.type
_entity_poly.pdbx_seq_one_letter_code
_entity_poly.pdbx_strand_id
1 'polypeptide(L)'
;MVLDFWKKREEPSPLYIKGGCVERVSSFKFLGVHLSEDLPWKINTTQVARKAQQRLHFLRVLRKNKVEQRLMTSFYQSTIESVLSYCISVWYAGLTAADRKMLQR
;
A
#
# COMPACT_ATOMS: atom_id res chain seq x y z
N MET A 1 -15.13 3.53 8.27
CA MET A 1 -14.09 4.59 8.30
C MET A 1 -14.71 5.87 7.76
N VAL A 2 -14.64 6.95 8.52
CA VAL A 2 -15.03 8.29 8.06
C VAL A 2 -13.74 9.02 7.69
N LEU A 3 -13.65 9.53 6.46
CA LEU A 3 -12.52 10.31 5.98
C LEU A 3 -13.01 11.75 5.83
N ASP A 4 -12.36 12.68 6.54
CA ASP A 4 -12.62 14.10 6.40
C ASP A 4 -11.44 14.77 5.68
N PHE A 5 -11.74 15.59 4.68
CA PHE A 5 -10.76 16.31 3.86
C PHE A 5 -10.78 17.81 4.13
N TRP A 6 -11.57 18.25 5.11
CA TRP A 6 -11.69 19.67 5.45
C TRP A 6 -10.40 20.19 6.08
N LYS A 7 -10.03 21.44 5.74
CA LYS A 7 -8.84 22.12 6.29
C LYS A 7 -8.92 22.29 7.81
N LYS A 8 -10.13 22.37 8.36
CA LYS A 8 -10.38 22.48 9.80
C LYS A 8 -10.56 21.06 10.34
N ARG A 9 -9.60 20.59 11.14
CA ARG A 9 -9.71 19.31 11.85
C ARG A 9 -10.62 19.50 13.06
N GLU A 10 -11.92 19.36 12.84
CA GLU A 10 -12.88 19.15 13.94
C GLU A 10 -13.16 17.65 14.04
N GLU A 11 -13.34 17.14 15.25
CA GLU A 11 -13.75 15.74 15.41
C GLU A 11 -15.14 15.55 14.77
N PRO A 12 -15.28 14.63 13.80
CA PRO A 12 -16.57 14.39 13.18
C PRO A 12 -17.57 13.93 14.25
N SER A 13 -18.86 14.22 14.05
CA SER A 13 -19.91 13.67 14.92
C SER A 13 -20.00 12.13 14.77
N PRO A 14 -20.38 11.38 15.82
CA PRO A 14 -20.56 9.93 15.73
C PRO A 14 -21.57 9.55 14.66
N LEU A 15 -21.22 8.57 13.81
CA LEU A 15 -22.08 8.09 12.74
C LEU A 15 -22.92 6.93 13.26
N TYR A 16 -24.23 6.95 13.00
CA TYR A 16 -25.15 5.86 13.36
C TYR A 16 -25.72 5.21 12.10
N ILE A 17 -25.66 3.89 12.01
CA ILE A 17 -26.28 3.10 10.94
C ILE A 17 -27.30 2.16 11.59
N LYS A 18 -28.58 2.27 11.21
CA LYS A 18 -29.69 1.48 11.77
C LYS A 18 -29.75 1.53 13.32
N GLY A 19 -29.40 2.67 13.92
CA GLY A 19 -29.37 2.85 15.37
C GLY A 19 -28.10 2.36 16.08
N GLY A 20 -27.17 1.70 15.37
CA GLY A 20 -25.86 1.32 15.91
C GLY A 20 -24.79 2.37 15.62
N CYS A 21 -23.98 2.73 16.62
CA CYS A 21 -22.82 3.61 16.44
C CYS A 21 -21.73 2.89 15.62
N VAL A 22 -21.22 3.56 14.60
CA VAL A 22 -20.15 3.04 13.75
C VAL A 22 -18.80 3.23 14.43
N GLU A 23 -18.05 2.14 14.55
CA GLU A 23 -16.71 2.15 15.13
C GLU A 23 -15.75 3.07 14.37
N ARG A 24 -14.96 3.83 15.14
CA ARG A 24 -13.84 4.61 14.63
C ARG A 24 -12.54 3.84 14.79
N VAL A 25 -11.81 3.74 13.69
CA VAL A 25 -10.53 3.02 13.63
C VAL A 25 -9.47 3.93 12.99
N SER A 26 -8.27 3.91 13.55
CA SER A 26 -7.14 4.74 13.10
C SER A 26 -6.52 4.25 11.79
N SER A 27 -6.72 2.98 11.44
CA SER A 27 -6.39 2.43 10.13
C SER A 27 -7.37 1.34 9.73
N PHE A 28 -7.69 1.29 8.44
CA PHE A 28 -8.56 0.27 7.87
C PHE A 28 -7.99 -0.25 6.54
N LYS A 29 -8.12 -1.55 6.30
CA LYS A 29 -7.70 -2.16 5.04
C LYS A 29 -8.89 -2.24 4.10
N PHE A 30 -8.87 -1.43 3.04
CA PHE A 30 -9.89 -1.43 2.01
C PHE A 30 -9.30 -1.90 0.68
N LEU A 31 -9.88 -2.96 0.10
CA LEU A 31 -9.44 -3.55 -1.17
C LEU A 31 -7.94 -3.92 -1.21
N GLY A 32 -7.29 -4.12 -0.07
CA GLY A 32 -5.86 -4.44 -0.03
C GLY A 32 -4.93 -3.24 0.19
N VAL A 33 -5.47 -2.02 0.20
CA VAL A 33 -4.76 -0.78 0.57
C VAL A 33 -5.03 -0.46 2.04
N HIS A 34 -3.99 -0.08 2.78
CA HIS A 34 -4.16 0.43 4.14
C HIS A 34 -4.42 1.93 4.12
N LEU A 35 -5.61 2.33 4.53
CA LEU A 35 -6.01 3.72 4.74
C LEU A 35 -5.73 4.05 6.22
N SER A 36 -5.05 5.16 6.46
CA SER A 36 -4.82 5.70 7.81
C SER A 36 -5.69 6.95 8.00
N GLU A 37 -6.17 7.20 9.20
CA GLU A 37 -7.02 8.34 9.54
C GLU A 37 -6.39 9.70 9.20
N ASP A 38 -5.09 9.86 9.48
CA ASP A 38 -4.36 11.10 9.15
C ASP A 38 -3.94 11.22 7.67
N LEU A 39 -4.29 10.22 6.84
CA LEU A 39 -3.81 10.01 5.47
C LEU A 39 -2.30 9.75 5.23
N PRO A 40 -1.37 9.56 6.21
CA PRO A 40 -0.02 9.13 5.87
C PRO A 40 -0.05 7.68 5.39
N TRP A 41 0.61 7.45 4.27
CA TRP A 41 0.65 6.17 3.57
C TRP A 41 1.69 5.20 4.14
N LYS A 42 2.38 5.55 5.24
CA LYS A 42 3.50 4.78 5.81
C LYS A 42 3.17 3.30 6.03
N ILE A 43 2.00 3.00 6.59
CA ILE A 43 1.55 1.61 6.82
C ILE A 43 1.41 0.88 5.48
N ASN A 44 0.71 1.49 4.52
CA ASN A 44 0.54 0.94 3.19
C ASN A 44 1.90 0.72 2.48
N THR A 45 2.76 1.75 2.44
CA THR A 45 4.06 1.70 1.77
C THR A 45 4.96 0.64 2.39
N THR A 46 4.97 0.52 3.73
CA THR A 46 5.75 -0.52 4.42
C THR A 46 5.26 -1.92 4.05
N GLN A 47 3.94 -2.13 3.98
CA GLN A 47 3.36 -3.41 3.59
C GLN A 47 3.63 -3.75 2.11
N VAL A 48 3.50 -2.77 1.22
CA VAL A 48 3.82 -2.89 -0.21
C VAL A 48 5.30 -3.21 -0.40
N ALA A 49 6.20 -2.47 0.26
CA ALA A 49 7.64 -2.69 0.21
C ALA A 49 8.02 -4.09 0.72
N ARG A 50 7.44 -4.53 1.84
CA ARG A 50 7.68 -5.87 2.39
C ARG A 50 7.23 -6.97 1.42
N LYS A 51 6.05 -6.84 0.81
CA LYS A 51 5.56 -7.79 -0.21
C LYS A 51 6.47 -7.81 -1.44
N ALA A 52 6.88 -6.65 -1.94
CA ALA A 52 7.79 -6.54 -3.06
C ALA A 52 9.15 -7.19 -2.75
N GLN A 53 9.70 -6.97 -1.55
CA GLN A 53 10.95 -7.59 -1.11
C GLN A 53 10.87 -9.11 -1.04
N GLN A 54 9.77 -9.68 -0.53
CA GLN A 54 9.56 -11.13 -0.54
C GLN A 54 9.54 -11.70 -1.97
N ARG A 55 8.90 -11.01 -2.91
CA ARG A 55 8.86 -11.43 -4.32
C ARG A 55 10.21 -11.27 -5.02
N LEU A 56 10.96 -10.21 -4.69
CA LEU A 56 12.34 -10.02 -5.14
C LEU A 56 13.27 -11.13 -4.63
N HIS A 57 13.06 -11.65 -3.42
CA HIS A 57 13.81 -12.81 -2.94
C HIS A 57 13.61 -14.02 -3.87
N PHE A 58 12.37 -14.32 -4.27
CA PHE A 58 12.11 -15.39 -5.23
C PHE A 58 12.77 -15.13 -6.59
N LEU A 59 12.74 -13.89 -7.08
CA LEU A 59 13.44 -13.54 -8.31
C LEU A 59 14.96 -13.81 -8.23
N ARG A 60 15.59 -13.51 -7.07
CA ARG A 60 17.01 -13.85 -6.83
C ARG A 60 17.25 -15.36 -6.85
N VAL A 61 16.34 -16.14 -6.29
CA VAL A 61 16.42 -17.62 -6.32
C VAL A 61 16.29 -18.13 -7.75
N LEU A 62 15.35 -17.61 -8.56
CA LEU A 62 15.20 -17.99 -9.97
C LEU A 62 16.49 -17.68 -10.76
N ARG A 63 17.07 -16.49 -10.54
CA ARG A 63 18.34 -16.11 -11.14
C ARG A 63 19.49 -17.05 -10.76
N LYS A 64 19.56 -17.48 -9.49
CA LYS A 64 20.58 -18.45 -9.02
C LYS A 64 20.45 -19.79 -9.73
N ASN A 65 19.23 -20.21 -10.05
CA ASN A 65 18.95 -21.44 -10.80
C ASN A 65 19.07 -21.28 -12.32
N LYS A 66 19.61 -20.16 -12.81
CA LYS A 66 19.84 -19.90 -14.24
C LYS A 66 18.57 -20.03 -15.11
N VAL A 67 17.42 -19.68 -14.55
CA VAL A 67 16.16 -19.59 -15.30
C VAL A 67 16.31 -18.57 -16.44
N GLU A 68 15.63 -18.82 -17.56
CA GLU A 68 15.67 -17.96 -18.73
C GLU A 68 15.28 -16.51 -18.40
N GLN A 69 16.01 -15.55 -18.98
CA GLN A 69 15.78 -14.12 -18.79
C GLN A 69 14.33 -13.69 -19.11
N ARG A 70 13.72 -14.24 -20.17
CA ARG A 70 12.34 -13.89 -20.55
C ARG A 70 11.32 -14.28 -19.48
N LEU A 71 11.49 -15.45 -18.88
CA LEU A 71 10.66 -15.91 -17.77
C LEU A 71 10.89 -15.05 -16.52
N MET A 72 12.12 -14.68 -16.22
CA MET A 72 12.43 -13.78 -15.10
C MET A 72 11.80 -12.40 -15.27
N THR A 73 11.84 -11.82 -16.48
CA THR A 73 11.17 -10.54 -16.79
C THR A 73 9.66 -10.67 -16.61
N SER A 74 9.07 -11.73 -17.16
CA SER A 74 7.62 -11.99 -17.02
C SER A 74 7.21 -12.16 -15.55
N PHE A 75 8.04 -12.85 -14.75
CA PHE A 75 7.83 -12.99 -13.31
C PHE A 75 7.89 -11.64 -12.60
N TYR A 76 8.88 -10.80 -12.92
CA TYR A 76 9.00 -9.46 -12.33
C TYR A 76 7.75 -8.61 -12.61
N GLN A 77 7.32 -8.53 -13.87
CA GLN A 77 6.16 -7.73 -14.27
C GLN A 77 4.86 -8.24 -13.64
N SER A 78 4.63 -9.55 -13.71
CA SER A 78 3.38 -10.14 -13.19
C SER A 78 3.29 -10.14 -11.66
N THR A 79 4.42 -10.20 -10.94
CA THR A 79 4.41 -10.35 -9.48
C THR A 79 4.92 -9.14 -8.71
N ILE A 80 6.00 -8.49 -9.14
CA ILE A 80 6.60 -7.38 -8.37
C ILE A 80 5.95 -6.08 -8.81
N GLU A 81 5.92 -5.82 -10.12
CA GLU A 81 5.33 -4.61 -10.68
C GLU A 81 3.83 -4.52 -10.40
N SER A 82 3.09 -5.63 -10.43
CA SER A 82 1.67 -5.65 -10.07
C SER A 82 1.39 -5.21 -8.63
N VAL A 83 2.30 -5.50 -7.68
CA VAL A 83 2.17 -5.05 -6.28
C VAL A 83 2.49 -3.57 -6.14
N LEU A 84 3.50 -3.09 -6.86
CA LEU A 84 3.95 -1.70 -6.80
C LEU A 84 2.98 -0.76 -7.53
N SER A 85 2.32 -1.22 -8.59
CA SER A 85 1.37 -0.43 -9.39
C SER A 85 -0.05 -0.46 -8.82
N TYR A 86 -0.38 -1.41 -7.95
CA TYR A 86 -1.72 -1.52 -7.38
C TYR A 86 -2.13 -0.26 -6.62
N CYS A 87 -3.23 0.37 -7.06
CA CYS A 87 -3.77 1.62 -6.52
C CYS A 87 -2.75 2.77 -6.43
N ILE A 88 -1.72 2.79 -7.30
CA ILE A 88 -0.63 3.77 -7.24
C ILE A 88 -1.11 5.23 -7.25
N SER A 89 -2.17 5.54 -7.99
CA SER A 89 -2.77 6.88 -8.04
C SER A 89 -3.28 7.38 -6.68
N VAL A 90 -3.64 6.46 -5.78
CA VAL A 90 -4.24 6.77 -4.48
C VAL A 90 -3.15 7.11 -3.45
N TRP A 91 -2.08 6.33 -3.41
CA TRP A 91 -1.09 6.40 -2.32
C TRP A 91 0.24 7.04 -2.72
N TYR A 92 0.61 7.03 -4.02
CA TYR A 92 1.92 7.52 -4.47
C TYR A 92 2.07 9.04 -4.30
N ALA A 93 1.00 9.80 -4.54
CA ALA A 93 1.00 11.25 -4.41
C ALA A 93 1.27 11.73 -2.97
N GLY A 94 0.82 10.96 -1.97
CA GLY A 94 1.01 11.28 -0.55
C GLY A 94 2.29 10.74 0.09
N LEU A 95 3.23 10.21 -0.69
CA LEU A 95 4.49 9.68 -0.16
C LEU A 95 5.48 10.79 0.21
N THR A 96 6.13 10.63 1.36
CA THR A 96 7.29 11.44 1.73
C THR A 96 8.53 11.06 0.90
N ALA A 97 9.55 11.91 0.88
CA ALA A 97 10.82 11.60 0.21
C ALA A 97 11.48 10.31 0.74
N ALA A 98 11.37 10.06 2.06
CA ALA A 98 11.89 8.85 2.69
C ALA A 98 11.15 7.58 2.20
N ASP A 99 9.82 7.66 2.09
CA ASP A 99 9.01 6.54 1.61
C ASP A 99 9.30 6.21 0.14
N ARG A 100 9.52 7.24 -0.70
CA ARG A 100 9.93 7.04 -2.10
C ARG A 100 11.26 6.32 -2.19
N LYS A 101 12.24 6.68 -1.36
CA LYS A 101 13.54 6.02 -1.29
C LYS A 101 13.43 4.56 -0.83
N MET A 102 12.45 4.22 0.01
CA MET A 102 12.21 2.84 0.41
C MET A 102 11.71 1.96 -0.74
N LEU A 103 10.97 2.53 -1.70
CA LEU A 103 10.46 1.84 -2.88
C LEU A 103 11.48 1.75 -4.01
N GLN A 104 12.39 2.73 -4.10
CA GLN A 104 13.46 2.75 -5.08
C GLN A 104 14.64 1.87 -4.62
N ARG A 105 14.74 0.66 -5.18
CA ARG A 105 15.89 -0.23 -4.97
C ARG A 105 16.22 -1.07 -6.17
#